data_AF-A0AAU9U0F2-F1
#
_entry.id   AF-A0AAU9U0F2-F1
#
_cell.length_a   1.000
_cell.length_b   1.000
_cell.length_c   1.000
_cell.angle_alpha   90.00
_cell.angle_beta   90.00
_cell.angle_gamma   90.00
#
_symmetry.space_group_name_H-M   'P 1'
#
loop_
_entity.id
_entity.type
_entity.pdbx_description
1 polymer ?
#
loop_
_entity_poly.entity_id
_entity_poly.type
_entity_poly.pdbx_seq_one_letter_code
_entity_poly.pdbx_strand_id
1 'polypeptide(L)'
;MAVYNVAFVFALCCVVTQAQGQTFSQTMVVYNVAFVFALCCVVTQAQRPFYAGMRPIGFPVSKTNVFSNRFGEDAGLPIEAKGDGNLIQRLNSLPADRQPFWYLNWRHYDALRKNPQTYPTRPNVFANSK
;
A
#
# COMPACT_ATOMS: atom_id res chain seq x y z
N MET A 1 16.49 0.40 -6.71
CA MET A 1 16.22 1.83 -6.98
C MET A 1 16.62 2.78 -5.83
N ALA A 2 17.51 2.38 -4.91
CA ALA A 2 17.98 3.25 -3.82
C ALA A 2 19.35 3.92 -4.09
N VAL A 3 20.10 3.41 -5.07
CA VAL A 3 21.49 3.86 -5.34
C VAL A 3 21.53 5.21 -6.07
N TYR A 4 20.51 5.53 -6.87
CA TYR A 4 20.45 6.79 -7.64
C TYR A 4 20.17 8.03 -6.77
N ASN A 5 19.58 7.87 -5.58
CA ASN A 5 19.24 9.00 -4.72
C ASN A 5 20.42 9.51 -3.88
N VAL A 6 21.33 8.62 -3.46
CA VAL A 6 22.50 9.02 -2.66
C VAL A 6 23.49 9.83 -3.51
N ALA A 7 23.70 9.43 -4.78
CA ALA A 7 24.57 10.14 -5.70
C ALA A 7 24.07 11.56 -6.02
N PHE A 8 22.74 11.75 -6.12
CA PHE A 8 22.14 13.05 -6.41
C PHE A 8 22.26 14.02 -5.22
N VAL A 9 22.16 13.51 -3.98
CA VAL A 9 22.34 14.30 -2.75
C VAL A 9 23.79 14.75 -2.55
N PHE A 10 24.77 13.87 -2.85
CA PHE A 10 26.18 14.25 -2.80
C PHE A 10 26.56 15.25 -3.91
N ALA A 11 26.00 15.11 -5.11
CA ALA A 11 26.23 16.04 -6.22
C ALA A 11 25.68 17.45 -5.92
N LEU A 12 24.49 17.55 -5.32
CA LEU A 12 23.92 18.83 -4.89
C LEU A 12 24.72 19.49 -3.75
N CYS A 13 25.28 18.69 -2.83
CA CYS A 13 26.14 19.20 -1.77
C CYS A 13 27.46 19.79 -2.32
N CYS A 14 28.00 19.20 -3.39
CA CYS A 14 29.21 19.68 -4.05
C CYS A 14 28.99 20.96 -4.87
N VAL A 15 27.81 21.14 -5.49
CA VAL A 15 27.47 22.37 -6.22
C VAL A 15 27.27 23.57 -5.27
N VAL A 16 26.72 23.34 -4.07
CA VAL A 16 26.56 24.40 -3.06
C VAL A 16 27.91 24.87 -2.51
N THR A 17 28.96 24.04 -2.55
CA THR A 17 30.29 24.38 -2.03
C THR A 17 31.21 25.11 -3.02
N GLN A 18 30.88 25.18 -4.32
CA GLN A 18 31.73 25.84 -5.33
C GLN A 18 31.32 27.28 -5.68
N ALA A 19 30.18 27.78 -5.17
CA ALA A 19 29.60 29.05 -5.60
C ALA A 19 29.89 30.27 -4.69
N GLN A 20 30.72 30.15 -3.64
CA GLN A 20 30.94 31.25 -2.70
C GLN A 20 32.43 31.36 -2.37
N GLY A 21 33.15 32.12 -3.21
CA GLY A 21 34.37 32.76 -2.76
C GLY A 21 34.05 33.76 -1.64
N GLN A 22 34.89 33.74 -0.60
CA GLN A 22 35.09 34.80 0.39
C GLN A 22 34.04 34.91 1.53
N THR A 23 34.51 34.56 2.73
CA THR A 23 34.13 35.06 4.07
C THR A 23 32.65 35.06 4.46
N PHE A 24 32.10 33.88 4.79
CA PHE A 24 30.88 33.81 5.59
C PHE A 24 31.19 33.29 6.99
N SER A 25 30.75 34.03 8.01
CA SER A 25 30.94 33.73 9.43
C SER A 25 30.67 32.25 9.74
N GLN A 26 31.66 31.54 10.29
CA GLN A 26 31.62 30.10 10.60
C GLN A 26 30.33 29.68 11.33
N THR A 27 29.75 30.59 12.12
CA THR A 27 28.49 30.38 12.82
C THR A 27 27.29 30.12 11.90
N MET A 28 27.16 30.83 10.78
CA MET A 28 26.00 30.71 9.89
C MET A 28 25.99 29.41 9.09
N VAL A 29 27.18 28.88 8.76
CA VAL A 29 27.33 27.58 8.11
C VAL A 29 26.89 26.46 9.05
N VAL A 30 27.28 26.53 10.33
CA VAL A 30 26.86 25.57 11.35
C VAL A 30 25.34 25.55 11.52
N TYR A 31 24.69 26.72 11.55
CA TYR A 31 23.22 26.78 11.65
C TYR A 31 22.51 26.21 10.44
N ASN A 32 23.00 26.48 9.22
CA ASN A 32 22.43 25.90 8.00
C ASN A 32 22.57 24.38 7.96
N VAL A 33 23.74 23.84 8.35
CA VAL A 33 23.95 22.39 8.42
C VAL A 33 23.05 21.75 9.48
N ALA A 34 22.93 22.37 10.66
CA ALA A 34 22.03 21.89 11.71
C ALA A 34 20.55 21.92 11.28
N PHE A 35 20.14 22.96 10.55
CA PHE A 35 18.78 23.09 10.02
C PHE A 35 18.46 22.02 8.97
N VAL A 36 19.37 21.79 8.03
CA VAL A 36 19.22 20.72 7.02
C VAL A 36 19.17 19.35 7.69
N PHE A 37 20.02 19.10 8.70
CA PHE A 37 20.00 17.85 9.45
C PHE A 37 18.68 17.65 10.21
N ALA A 38 18.17 18.70 10.86
CA ALA A 38 16.87 18.66 11.54
C ALA A 38 15.71 18.37 10.56
N LEU A 39 15.72 18.99 9.38
CA LEU A 39 14.72 18.70 8.33
C LEU A 39 14.80 17.25 7.85
N CYS A 40 16.00 16.70 7.64
CA CYS A 40 16.17 15.29 7.27
C CYS A 40 15.59 14.35 8.34
N CYS A 41 15.84 14.61 9.62
CA CYS A 41 15.30 13.81 10.72
C CYS A 41 13.76 13.80 10.73
N VAL A 42 13.11 14.95 10.49
CA VAL A 42 11.63 15.03 10.41
C VAL A 42 11.08 14.23 9.23
N VAL A 43 11.74 14.28 8.08
CA VAL A 43 11.33 13.52 6.88
C VAL A 43 11.53 12.01 7.06
N THR A 44 12.52 11.56 7.83
CA THR A 44 12.71 10.12 8.12
C THR A 44 11.55 9.50 8.92
N GLN A 45 10.86 10.28 9.75
CA GLN A 45 9.68 9.83 10.49
C GLN A 45 8.43 9.70 9.60
N ALA A 46 8.46 10.23 8.37
CA ALA A 46 7.41 10.04 7.37
C ALA A 46 7.63 8.77 6.52
N GLN A 47 8.68 7.99 6.78
CA GLN A 47 8.86 6.70 6.12
C GLN A 47 7.88 5.67 6.69
N ARG A 48 7.53 4.71 5.83
CA ARG A 48 6.34 3.85 5.90
C ARG A 48 6.06 3.37 7.32
N PRO A 49 4.81 3.48 7.77
CA PRO A 49 4.45 3.08 9.11
C PRO A 49 4.84 1.61 9.36
N PHE A 50 5.36 1.35 10.56
CA PHE A 50 5.90 0.05 10.98
C PHE A 50 4.88 -1.11 10.88
N TYR A 51 3.60 -0.81 10.69
CA TYR A 51 2.53 -1.80 10.51
C TYR A 51 2.40 -2.37 9.09
N ALA A 52 3.06 -1.80 8.08
CA ALA A 52 3.05 -2.33 6.72
C ALA A 52 3.84 -3.65 6.65
N GLY A 53 3.16 -4.78 6.86
CA GLY A 53 3.73 -6.13 6.80
C GLY A 53 3.77 -6.90 8.12
N MET A 54 3.29 -6.33 9.24
CA MET A 54 3.28 -7.01 10.55
C MET A 54 2.27 -8.16 10.66
N ARG A 55 1.28 -8.20 9.77
CA ARG A 55 0.32 -9.29 9.71
C ARG A 55 0.47 -10.01 8.38
N PRO A 56 0.29 -11.35 8.34
CA PRO A 56 0.07 -12.06 7.09
C PRO A 56 -0.99 -11.32 6.28
N ILE A 57 -0.88 -11.38 4.95
CA ILE A 57 -1.91 -10.88 4.03
C ILE A 57 -3.18 -11.69 4.32
N GLY A 58 -3.98 -11.21 5.26
CA GLY A 58 -5.28 -11.76 5.64
C GLY A 58 -6.36 -11.00 4.89
N PHE A 59 -7.41 -11.72 4.51
CA PHE A 59 -8.57 -11.09 3.89
C PHE A 59 -9.35 -10.30 4.97
N PRO A 60 -9.78 -9.06 4.67
CA PRO A 60 -10.65 -8.34 5.59
C PRO A 60 -11.95 -9.12 5.76
N VAL A 61 -12.36 -9.32 7.01
CA VAL A 61 -13.66 -9.92 7.31
C VAL A 61 -14.73 -8.93 6.86
N SER A 62 -15.46 -9.25 5.80
CA SER A 62 -16.61 -8.45 5.37
C SER A 62 -17.68 -8.54 6.46
N LYS A 63 -17.95 -7.44 7.16
CA LYS A 63 -19.08 -7.38 8.09
C LYS A 63 -20.35 -7.31 7.26
N THR A 64 -21.06 -8.43 7.12
CA THR A 64 -22.41 -8.42 6.57
C THR A 64 -23.32 -7.73 7.58
N ASN A 65 -24.08 -6.72 7.14
CA ASN A 65 -25.08 -6.09 8.00
C ASN A 65 -26.14 -7.16 8.35
N VAL A 66 -26.27 -7.49 9.63
CA VAL A 66 -27.19 -8.55 10.11
C VAL A 66 -28.66 -8.24 9.74
N PHE A 67 -28.99 -6.96 9.55
CA PHE A 67 -30.31 -6.51 9.13
C PHE A 67 -30.61 -6.70 7.65
N SER A 68 -29.61 -6.63 6.76
CA SER A 68 -29.84 -6.74 5.31
C SER A 68 -30.12 -8.18 4.85
N ASN A 69 -29.79 -9.16 5.69
CA ASN A 69 -29.76 -10.57 5.30
C ASN A 69 -30.89 -11.43 5.86
N ARG A 70 -31.95 -10.81 6.40
CA ARG A 70 -33.04 -11.53 7.09
C ARG A 70 -33.86 -12.44 6.17
N PHE A 71 -33.95 -12.11 4.88
CA PHE A 71 -34.75 -12.87 3.91
C PHE A 71 -33.93 -13.88 3.10
N GLY A 72 -32.64 -14.04 3.39
CA GLY A 72 -31.76 -14.91 2.60
C GLY A 72 -31.46 -14.37 1.19
N GLU A 73 -31.67 -13.08 0.96
CA GLU A 73 -31.41 -12.41 -0.33
C GLU A 73 -29.96 -12.57 -0.81
N ASP A 74 -29.00 -12.75 0.11
CA ASP A 74 -27.58 -12.88 -0.24
C ASP A 74 -27.14 -14.33 -0.52
N ALA A 75 -28.05 -15.31 -0.41
CA ALA A 75 -27.71 -16.72 -0.58
C ALA A 75 -27.35 -17.01 -2.04
N GLY A 76 -26.07 -17.30 -2.29
CA GLY A 76 -25.57 -17.62 -3.64
C GLY A 76 -25.24 -16.40 -4.50
N LEU A 77 -25.17 -15.19 -3.91
CA LEU A 77 -24.75 -13.97 -4.59
C LEU A 77 -23.26 -13.65 -4.37
N PRO A 78 -22.63 -12.92 -5.32
CA PRO A 78 -21.29 -12.36 -5.13
C PRO A 78 -21.19 -11.52 -3.86
N ILE A 79 -20.06 -11.59 -3.16
CA ILE A 79 -19.82 -10.84 -1.91
C ILE A 79 -19.91 -9.32 -2.10
N GLU A 80 -19.60 -8.84 -3.30
CA GLU A 80 -19.58 -7.44 -3.71
C GLU A 80 -20.99 -6.85 -3.93
N ALA A 81 -22.00 -7.71 -4.13
CA ALA A 81 -23.38 -7.33 -4.42
C ALA A 81 -24.36 -7.86 -3.36
N LYS A 82 -23.84 -8.30 -2.21
CA LYS A 82 -24.65 -8.70 -1.05
C LYS A 82 -25.49 -7.52 -0.56
N GLY A 83 -26.79 -7.73 -0.45
CA GLY A 83 -27.78 -6.72 -0.08
C GLY A 83 -28.21 -5.80 -1.21
N ASP A 84 -27.71 -5.98 -2.44
CA ASP A 84 -28.05 -5.16 -3.60
C ASP A 84 -28.55 -6.02 -4.78
N GLY A 85 -29.81 -6.49 -4.67
CA GLY A 85 -30.46 -7.26 -5.74
C GLY A 85 -30.71 -6.44 -7.02
N ASN A 86 -30.84 -5.11 -6.91
CA ASN A 86 -31.05 -4.24 -8.07
C ASN A 86 -29.81 -4.22 -8.97
N LEU A 87 -28.62 -4.17 -8.37
CA LEU A 87 -27.36 -4.31 -9.09
C LEU A 87 -27.28 -5.64 -9.84
N ILE A 88 -27.60 -6.77 -9.18
CA ILE A 88 -27.61 -8.09 -9.82
C ILE A 88 -28.56 -8.13 -11.01
N GLN A 89 -29.76 -7.56 -10.86
CA GLN A 89 -30.75 -7.49 -11.94
C GLN A 89 -30.21 -6.69 -13.15
N ARG A 90 -29.54 -5.56 -12.90
CA ARG A 90 -28.89 -4.76 -13.97
C ARG A 90 -27.73 -5.49 -14.62
N LEU A 91 -26.94 -6.24 -13.85
CA LEU A 91 -25.82 -7.00 -14.39
C LEU A 91 -26.31 -8.17 -15.26
N ASN A 92 -27.40 -8.81 -14.87
CA ASN A 92 -28.02 -9.89 -15.65
C ASN A 92 -28.69 -9.40 -16.94
N SER A 93 -29.14 -8.14 -17.00
CA SER A 93 -29.69 -7.57 -18.23
C SER A 93 -28.62 -7.17 -19.25
N LEU A 94 -27.36 -7.05 -18.83
CA LEU A 94 -26.24 -6.76 -19.72
C LEU A 94 -25.76 -8.05 -20.42
N PRO A 95 -25.35 -7.96 -21.69
CA PRO A 95 -24.69 -9.06 -22.37
C PRO A 95 -23.31 -9.35 -21.74
N ALA A 96 -22.83 -10.59 -21.87
CA ALA A 96 -21.65 -11.09 -21.14
C ALA A 96 -20.37 -10.29 -21.41
N ASP A 97 -20.22 -9.71 -22.61
CA ASP A 97 -19.11 -8.83 -23.01
C ASP A 97 -19.09 -7.50 -22.25
N ARG A 98 -20.24 -7.03 -21.76
CA ARG A 98 -20.39 -5.79 -21.00
C ARG A 98 -20.52 -6.01 -19.50
N GLN A 99 -20.55 -7.26 -19.05
CA GLN A 99 -20.54 -7.58 -17.64
C GLN A 99 -19.15 -7.33 -17.06
N PRO A 100 -19.05 -6.82 -15.83
CA PRO A 100 -17.77 -6.57 -15.21
C PRO A 100 -17.09 -7.89 -14.86
N PHE A 101 -15.76 -7.93 -15.01
CA PHE A 101 -14.95 -9.13 -14.82
C PHE A 101 -15.12 -9.77 -13.42
N TRP A 102 -15.37 -8.95 -12.40
CA TRP A 102 -15.56 -9.44 -11.03
C TRP A 102 -16.85 -10.25 -10.91
N TYR A 103 -17.89 -9.88 -11.66
CA TYR A 103 -19.16 -10.61 -11.69
C TYR A 103 -18.99 -11.89 -12.50
N LEU A 104 -18.37 -11.86 -13.67
CA LEU A 104 -18.14 -13.08 -14.44
C LEU A 104 -17.34 -14.15 -13.67
N ASN A 105 -16.35 -13.71 -12.88
CA ASN A 105 -15.43 -14.59 -12.15
C ASN A 105 -15.74 -14.73 -10.65
N TRP A 106 -16.90 -14.25 -10.17
CA TRP A 106 -17.18 -14.17 -8.74
C TRP A 106 -17.06 -15.54 -8.04
N ARG A 107 -17.48 -16.63 -8.70
CA ARG A 107 -17.39 -18.00 -8.18
C ARG A 107 -15.95 -18.45 -7.96
N HIS A 108 -15.07 -18.07 -8.89
CA HIS A 108 -13.65 -18.37 -8.80
C HIS A 108 -13.00 -17.60 -7.64
N TYR A 109 -13.31 -16.31 -7.50
CA TYR A 109 -12.84 -15.52 -6.36
C TYR A 109 -13.35 -16.06 -5.02
N ASP A 110 -14.60 -16.52 -4.94
CA ASP A 110 -15.13 -17.10 -3.70
C ASP A 110 -14.41 -18.41 -3.32
N ALA A 111 -14.05 -19.23 -4.30
CA ALA A 111 -13.21 -20.41 -4.07
C ALA A 111 -11.79 -20.03 -3.60
N LEU A 112 -11.16 -19.03 -4.24
CA LEU A 112 -9.85 -18.51 -3.84
C LEU A 112 -9.87 -17.89 -2.44
N ARG A 113 -10.97 -17.27 -2.01
CA ARG A 113 -11.10 -16.74 -0.65
C ARG A 113 -11.18 -17.84 0.40
N LYS A 114 -11.85 -18.95 0.07
CA LYS A 114 -11.94 -20.13 0.95
C LYS A 114 -10.59 -20.86 1.06
N ASN A 115 -9.88 -20.99 -0.07
CA ASN A 115 -8.58 -21.63 -0.15
C ASN A 115 -7.58 -20.71 -0.87
N PRO A 116 -6.96 -19.76 -0.15
CA PRO A 116 -6.05 -18.81 -0.77
C PRO A 116 -4.80 -19.52 -1.27
N GLN A 117 -4.41 -19.18 -2.51
CA GLN A 117 -3.15 -19.63 -3.05
C GLN A 117 -2.00 -18.97 -2.27
N THR A 118 -1.40 -19.73 -1.37
CA THR A 118 -0.23 -19.31 -0.61
C THR A 118 1.02 -19.68 -1.40
N TYR A 119 1.91 -18.71 -1.55
CA TYR A 119 3.27 -18.96 -2.04
C TYR A 119 4.19 -19.14 -0.84
N PRO A 120 5.21 -20.02 -0.92
CA PRO A 120 6.18 -20.14 0.16
C PRO A 120 6.86 -18.79 0.36
N THR A 121 6.79 -18.27 1.58
CA THR A 121 7.51 -17.06 1.95
C THR A 121 9.00 -17.32 1.82
N ARG A 122 9.73 -16.47 1.09
CA ARG A 122 11.20 -16.55 1.05
C ARG A 122 11.73 -16.48 2.48
N PRO A 123 12.55 -17.44 2.94
CA PRO A 123 13.07 -17.42 4.30
C PRO A 123 13.92 -16.17 4.52
N ASN A 124 13.71 -15.51 5.66
CA ASN A 124 14.49 -14.34 6.06
C ASN A 124 15.88 -14.78 6.54
N VAL A 125 16.93 -14.36 5.83
CA VAL A 125 18.33 -14.66 6.19
C VAL A 125 18.75 -14.07 7.53
N PHE A 126 18.09 -13.00 7.98
CA PHE A 126 18.37 -12.31 9.25
C PHE A 126 17.57 -12.84 10.44
N ALA A 127 16.60 -13.73 10.23
CA ALA A 127 15.80 -14.28 11.33
C ALA A 127 16.58 -15.30 12.18
N ASN A 128 17.71 -15.83 11.67
CA ASN A 128 18.51 -16.87 12.31
C ASN A 128 19.91 -16.40 12.75
N SER A 129 20.25 -15.11 12.62
CA SER A 129 21.50 -14.58 13.19
C SER A 129 21.29 -14.27 14.67
N LYS A 130 21.76 -15.17 15.54
CA LYS A 130 21.96 -14.91 16.98
C LYS A 130 23.23 -14.12 17.20
#